data_AF-A0A0U1L3A7-F1
#
_entry.id   AF-A0A0U1L3A7-F1
#
_cell.length_a   1.000
_cell.length_b   1.000
_cell.length_c   1.000
_cell.angle_alpha   90.00
_cell.angle_beta   90.00
_cell.angle_gamma   90.00
#
_symmetry.space_group_name_H-M   'P 1'
#
loop_
_entity.id
_entity.type
_entity.pdbx_description
1 polymer ?
#
loop_
_entity_poly.entity_id
_entity_poly.type
_entity_poly.pdbx_seq_one_letter_code
_entity_poly.pdbx_strand_id
1 'polypeptide(L)'
;MNWDNMPLLVILVLSVIGNNNSVSLAVLALLLIKLMGLTSWFPSIENYGLNIGITILTMAVLTPLAQGKISIGEMLVAFKTQAGLIAIIVGVLVSWVATQGMYFLKASPETTTALVVGTIGGVCFLHGLAIGPLIAGGVVAMIINLLNIFKQ
;
A
#
# COMPACT_ATOMS: atom_id res chain seq x y z
N MET A 1 -13.75 5.11 28.34
CA MET A 1 -13.56 5.12 26.87
C MET A 1 -12.07 4.97 26.62
N ASN A 2 -11.63 3.86 26.02
CA ASN A 2 -10.20 3.66 25.74
C ASN A 2 -9.80 4.61 24.61
N TRP A 3 -8.97 5.61 24.93
CA TRP A 3 -8.48 6.63 24.00
C TRP A 3 -7.70 6.01 22.82
N ASP A 4 -7.20 4.79 22.99
CA ASP A 4 -6.49 4.00 21.97
C ASP A 4 -7.35 3.63 20.76
N ASN A 5 -8.68 3.77 20.83
CA ASN A 5 -9.59 3.50 19.71
C ASN A 5 -9.83 4.74 18.83
N MET A 6 -9.47 5.92 19.33
CA MET A 6 -9.76 7.19 18.66
C MET A 6 -9.19 7.27 17.23
N PRO A 7 -7.95 6.82 16.94
CA PRO A 7 -7.40 6.87 15.58
C PRO A 7 -8.21 6.03 14.59
N LEU A 8 -8.58 4.80 14.97
CA LEU A 8 -9.38 3.90 14.15
C LEU A 8 -10.78 4.46 13.92
N LEU A 9 -11.40 5.07 14.93
CA LEU A 9 -12.72 5.69 14.81
C LEU A 9 -12.71 6.91 13.87
N VAL A 10 -11.68 7.76 13.96
CA VAL A 10 -11.53 8.91 13.05
C VAL A 10 -11.36 8.41 11.61
N ILE A 11 -10.51 7.42 11.39
CA ILE A 11 -10.30 6.81 10.07
C ILE A 11 -11.61 6.19 9.55
N LEU A 12 -12.39 5.51 10.41
CA LEU A 12 -13.67 4.93 10.01
C LEU A 12 -14.62 6.01 9.49
N VAL A 13 -14.79 7.10 10.23
CA VAL A 13 -15.63 8.24 9.82
C VAL A 13 -15.14 8.82 8.49
N LEU A 14 -13.83 9.05 8.35
CA LEU A 14 -13.26 9.55 7.09
C LEU A 14 -13.50 8.61 5.92
N SER A 15 -13.37 7.29 6.12
CA SER A 15 -13.60 6.29 5.08
C SER A 15 -15.07 6.20 4.64
N VAL A 16 -16.01 6.40 5.56
CA VAL A 16 -17.45 6.44 5.25
C VAL A 16 -17.79 7.71 4.47
N ILE A 17 -17.27 8.87 4.89
CA ILE A 17 -17.47 10.14 4.17
C ILE A 17 -16.85 10.05 2.77
N GLY A 18 -15.67 9.45 2.66
CA GLY A 18 -14.99 9.21 1.39
C GLY A 18 -15.53 8.06 0.55
N ASN A 19 -16.62 7.39 0.98
CA ASN A 19 -17.21 6.23 0.32
C ASN A 19 -16.20 5.12 -0.04
N ASN A 20 -15.16 4.94 0.79
CA ASN A 20 -14.13 3.93 0.54
C ASN A 20 -14.41 2.65 1.32
N ASN A 21 -15.09 1.71 0.67
CA ASN A 21 -15.46 0.43 1.28
C ASN A 21 -14.24 -0.41 1.71
N SER A 22 -13.13 -0.35 0.97
CA SER A 22 -11.92 -1.11 1.30
C SER A 22 -11.31 -0.66 2.62
N VAL A 23 -11.14 0.66 2.81
CA VAL A 23 -10.61 1.22 4.07
C VAL A 23 -11.60 1.00 5.21
N SER A 24 -12.89 1.24 4.97
CA SER A 24 -13.94 1.03 5.98
C SER A 24 -13.96 -0.41 6.50
N LEU A 25 -13.92 -1.40 5.59
CA LEU A 25 -13.94 -2.80 5.95
C LEU A 25 -12.69 -3.23 6.74
N ALA A 26 -11.51 -2.73 6.36
CA ALA A 26 -10.27 -2.99 7.09
C ALA A 26 -10.33 -2.43 8.53
N VAL A 27 -10.82 -1.20 8.70
CA VAL A 27 -10.92 -0.55 10.01
C VAL A 27 -11.97 -1.22 10.89
N LEU A 28 -13.12 -1.59 10.32
CA LEU A 28 -14.15 -2.36 11.01
C LEU A 28 -13.62 -3.72 11.47
N ALA A 29 -12.88 -4.44 10.62
CA ALA A 29 -12.27 -5.71 11.00
C ALA A 29 -11.29 -5.55 12.18
N LEU A 30 -10.41 -4.55 12.13
CA LEU A 30 -9.47 -4.26 13.22
C LEU A 30 -10.19 -3.87 14.53
N LEU A 31 -11.24 -3.05 14.44
CA LEU A 31 -12.06 -2.69 15.60
C LEU A 31 -12.77 -3.90 16.21
N LEU A 32 -13.31 -4.80 15.39
CA LEU A 32 -13.95 -6.04 15.85
C LEU A 32 -12.96 -6.95 16.56
N ILE A 33 -11.77 -7.17 15.99
CA ILE A 33 -10.70 -7.97 16.63
C ILE A 33 -10.33 -7.37 17.99
N LYS A 34 -10.21 -6.04 18.06
CA LYS A 34 -9.92 -5.31 19.31
C LYS A 34 -11.05 -5.48 20.33
N LEU A 35 -12.31 -5.37 19.91
CA LEU A 35 -13.48 -5.48 20.77
C LEU A 35 -13.65 -6.90 21.35
N MET A 36 -13.28 -7.93 20.58
CA MET A 36 -13.27 -9.32 21.03
C MET A 36 -12.07 -9.66 21.93
N GLY A 37 -11.11 -8.74 22.11
CA GLY A 37 -9.91 -8.96 22.92
C GLY A 37 -8.83 -9.81 22.23
N LEU A 38 -8.92 -10.06 20.93
CA LEU A 38 -7.95 -10.84 20.14
C LEU A 38 -6.72 -10.01 19.73
N THR A 39 -6.25 -9.10 20.59
CA THR A 39 -5.11 -8.21 20.28
C THR A 39 -3.80 -8.96 20.04
N SER A 40 -3.69 -10.22 20.50
CA SER A 40 -2.58 -11.13 20.20
C SER A 40 -2.42 -11.44 18.70
N TRP A 41 -3.43 -11.16 17.88
CA TRP A 41 -3.37 -11.34 16.43
C TRP A 41 -2.76 -10.14 15.71
N PHE A 42 -2.67 -8.96 16.33
CA PHE A 42 -2.12 -7.77 15.68
C PHE A 42 -0.68 -7.94 15.18
N PRO A 43 0.26 -8.53 15.94
CA PRO A 43 1.61 -8.79 15.43
C PRO A 43 1.61 -9.71 14.20
N SER A 44 0.73 -10.72 14.16
CA SER A 44 0.60 -11.60 12.99
C SER A 44 0.08 -10.85 11.77
N ILE A 45 -0.91 -9.97 11.96
CA ILE A 45 -1.47 -9.13 10.89
C ILE A 45 -0.39 -8.15 10.37
N GLU A 46 0.40 -7.56 11.25
CA GLU A 46 1.47 -6.63 10.89
C GLU A 46 2.61 -7.32 10.12
N ASN A 47 3.03 -8.51 10.58
CA ASN A 47 4.15 -9.23 9.98
C ASN A 47 3.79 -9.95 8.67
N TYR A 48 2.59 -10.53 8.58
CA TYR A 48 2.20 -11.38 7.44
C TYR A 48 1.11 -10.77 6.56
N GLY A 49 0.29 -9.84 7.08
CA GLY A 49 -0.86 -9.29 6.36
C GLY A 49 -0.48 -8.62 5.05
N LEU A 50 0.61 -7.85 5.03
CA LEU A 50 1.10 -7.23 3.80
C LEU A 50 1.60 -8.26 2.78
N ASN A 51 2.34 -9.28 3.21
CA ASN A 51 2.87 -10.31 2.32
C ASN A 51 1.73 -11.13 1.67
N ILE A 52 0.74 -11.52 2.48
CA ILE A 52 -0.47 -12.21 2.00
C ILE A 52 -1.24 -11.31 1.04
N GLY A 53 -1.43 -10.02 1.38
CA GLY A 53 -2.13 -9.06 0.52
C GLY A 53 -1.46 -8.87 -0.85
N ILE A 54 -0.14 -8.68 -0.88
CA ILE A 54 0.63 -8.56 -2.13
C ILE A 54 0.57 -9.85 -2.94
N THR A 55 0.64 -11.01 -2.28
CA THR A 55 0.52 -12.31 -2.97
C THR A 55 -0.84 -12.45 -3.64
N ILE A 56 -1.93 -12.11 -2.95
CA ILE A 56 -3.28 -12.13 -3.51
C ILE A 56 -3.41 -11.15 -4.67
N LEU A 57 -2.88 -9.94 -4.53
CA LEU A 57 -2.88 -8.93 -5.61
C LEU A 57 -2.10 -9.44 -6.83
N THR A 58 -0.95 -10.08 -6.62
CA THR A 58 -0.13 -10.65 -7.69
C THR A 58 -0.87 -11.77 -8.42
N MET A 59 -1.55 -12.66 -7.70
CA MET A 59 -2.41 -13.69 -8.30
C MET A 59 -3.52 -13.07 -9.17
N ALA A 60 -4.15 -11.99 -8.70
CA ALA A 60 -5.18 -11.29 -9.49
C ALA A 60 -4.60 -10.72 -10.80
N VAL A 61 -3.40 -10.13 -10.75
CA VAL A 61 -2.70 -9.61 -11.96
C VAL A 61 -2.28 -10.73 -12.92
N LEU A 62 -1.88 -11.89 -12.41
CA LEU A 62 -1.48 -13.05 -13.22
C LEU A 62 -2.68 -13.86 -13.76
N THR A 63 -3.89 -13.61 -13.26
CA THR A 63 -5.09 -14.36 -13.63
C THR A 63 -5.37 -14.36 -15.16
N PRO A 64 -5.24 -13.25 -15.90
CA PRO A 64 -5.42 -13.26 -17.35
C PRO A 64 -4.42 -14.18 -18.08
N LEU A 65 -3.19 -14.31 -17.58
CA LEU A 65 -2.19 -15.22 -18.14
C LEU A 65 -2.58 -16.67 -17.87
N ALA A 66 -3.02 -16.98 -16.64
CA ALA A 66 -3.49 -18.31 -16.27
C ALA A 66 -4.76 -18.74 -17.03
N GLN A 67 -5.61 -17.78 -17.41
CA GLN A 67 -6.79 -18.00 -18.26
C GLN A 67 -6.47 -18.11 -19.76
N GLY A 68 -5.21 -17.93 -20.17
CA GLY A 68 -4.80 -17.94 -21.57
C GLY A 68 -5.26 -16.71 -22.38
N LYS A 69 -5.71 -15.64 -21.70
CA LYS A 69 -6.12 -14.37 -22.36
C LYS A 69 -4.94 -13.58 -22.90
N ILE A 70 -3.75 -13.81 -22.36
CA ILE A 70 -2.50 -13.19 -22.80
C ILE A 70 -1.58 -14.32 -23.25
N SER A 71 -1.18 -14.28 -24.52
CA SER A 71 -0.26 -15.26 -25.08
C SER A 71 1.21 -14.87 -24.85
N ILE A 72 2.11 -15.86 -24.89
CA ILE A 72 3.56 -15.62 -24.83
C ILE A 72 4.02 -14.69 -25.96
N GLY A 73 3.39 -14.78 -27.13
CA GLY A 73 3.67 -13.91 -28.27
C GLY A 73 3.41 -12.43 -27.95
N GLU A 74 2.30 -12.11 -27.28
CA GLU A 74 1.96 -10.75 -26.89
C GLU A 74 2.92 -10.19 -25.83
N MET A 75 3.38 -11.03 -24.90
CA MET A 75 4.42 -10.64 -23.95
C MET A 75 5.73 -10.29 -24.65
N LEU A 76 6.13 -11.07 -25.66
CA LEU A 76 7.33 -10.78 -26.46
C LEU A 76 7.21 -9.51 -27.30
N VAL A 77 5.99 -9.16 -27.74
CA VAL A 77 5.73 -7.89 -28.42
C VAL A 77 5.98 -6.71 -27.48
N ALA A 78 5.63 -6.82 -26.19
CA ALA A 78 5.88 -5.75 -25.22
C ALA A 78 7.36 -5.34 -25.15
N PHE A 79 8.30 -6.28 -25.27
CA PHE A 79 9.75 -6.00 -25.31
C PHE A 79 10.22 -5.28 -26.58
N LYS A 80 9.43 -5.30 -27.66
CA LYS A 80 9.78 -4.64 -28.93
C LYS A 80 9.14 -3.27 -29.08
N THR A 81 8.03 -3.02 -28.36
CA THR A 81 7.35 -1.72 -28.42
C THR A 81 8.00 -0.70 -27.49
N GLN A 82 8.05 0.56 -27.91
CA GLN A 82 8.54 1.67 -27.08
C GLN A 82 7.74 1.78 -25.77
N ALA A 83 6.42 1.68 -25.85
CA ALA A 83 5.54 1.72 -24.68
C ALA A 83 5.81 0.56 -23.70
N GLY A 84 5.99 -0.66 -24.21
CA GLY A 84 6.27 -1.82 -23.36
C GLY A 84 7.65 -1.76 -22.70
N LEU A 85 8.67 -1.26 -23.39
CA LEU A 85 9.99 -1.03 -22.77
C LEU A 85 9.93 0.01 -21.64
N ILE A 86 9.22 1.12 -21.85
CA ILE A 86 9.00 2.13 -20.80
C ILE A 86 8.26 1.50 -19.62
N ALA A 87 7.20 0.72 -19.88
CA ALA A 87 6.44 0.04 -18.83
C ALA A 87 7.30 -0.93 -18.01
N ILE A 88 8.19 -1.69 -18.65
CA ILE A 88 9.13 -2.59 -17.97
C ILE A 88 10.09 -1.79 -17.07
N ILE A 89 10.71 -0.74 -17.60
CA ILE A 89 11.66 0.09 -16.85
C ILE A 89 10.97 0.73 -15.64
N VAL A 90 9.80 1.34 -15.85
CA VAL A 90 9.03 1.97 -14.78
C VAL A 90 8.58 0.93 -13.75
N GLY A 91 8.15 -0.26 -14.18
CA GLY A 91 7.77 -1.35 -13.28
C GLY A 91 8.92 -1.78 -12.35
N VAL A 92 10.13 -1.91 -12.89
CA VAL A 92 11.33 -2.22 -12.09
C VAL A 92 11.63 -1.08 -11.10
N LEU A 93 11.60 0.17 -11.56
CA LEU A 93 11.86 1.33 -10.70
C LEU A 93 10.85 1.44 -9.56
N VAL A 94 9.55 1.30 -9.84
CA VAL A 94 8.48 1.39 -8.82
C VAL A 94 8.59 0.25 -7.81
N SER A 95 8.96 -0.96 -8.23
CA SER A 95 9.22 -2.09 -7.32
C SER A 95 10.37 -1.79 -6.36
N TRP A 96 11.44 -1.17 -6.86
CA TRP A 96 12.56 -0.74 -6.02
C TRP A 96 12.13 0.35 -5.03
N VAL A 97 11.38 1.35 -5.49
CA VAL A 97 10.82 2.41 -4.61
C VAL A 97 9.94 1.82 -3.51
N ALA A 98 9.04 0.91 -3.85
CA ALA A 98 8.17 0.24 -2.87
C ALA A 98 8.99 -0.50 -1.80
N THR A 99 10.09 -1.15 -2.20
CA THR A 99 11.00 -1.81 -1.27
C THR A 99 11.67 -0.82 -0.31
N GLN A 100 12.12 0.33 -0.81
CA GLN A 100 12.66 1.41 0.05
C GLN A 100 11.62 1.91 1.05
N GLY A 101 10.36 2.02 0.62
CA GLY A 101 9.26 2.36 1.51
C GLY A 101 9.04 1.37 2.63
N MET A 102 9.21 0.06 2.38
CA MET A 102 9.15 -0.95 3.44
C MET A 102 10.21 -0.71 4.52
N TYR A 103 11.44 -0.39 4.12
CA TYR A 103 12.52 -0.10 5.06
C TYR A 103 12.24 1.19 5.85
N PHE A 104 11.75 2.22 5.16
CA PHE A 104 11.41 3.50 5.78
C PHE A 104 10.31 3.37 6.85
N LEU A 105 9.25 2.61 6.57
CA LEU A 105 8.14 2.39 7.50
C LEU A 105 8.58 1.67 8.78
N LYS A 106 9.56 0.77 8.67
CA LYS A 106 10.14 0.05 9.82
C LYS A 106 11.09 0.93 10.64
N ALA A 107 11.76 1.89 10.01
CA ALA A 107 12.76 2.75 10.64
C ALA A 107 12.16 3.96 11.39
N SER A 108 10.98 4.44 10.98
CA SER A 108 10.39 5.67 11.55
C SER A 108 8.87 5.56 11.75
N PRO A 109 8.42 5.05 12.91
CA PRO A 109 7.00 4.86 13.23
C PRO A 109 6.18 6.18 13.23
N GLU A 110 6.80 7.30 13.61
CA GLU A 110 6.15 8.62 13.60
C GLU A 110 5.77 9.04 12.17
N THR A 111 6.70 8.90 11.21
CA THR A 111 6.43 9.21 9.81
C THR A 111 5.45 8.22 9.18
N THR A 112 5.44 6.96 9.63
CA THR A 112 4.45 5.96 9.23
C THR A 112 3.03 6.41 9.57
N THR A 113 2.82 6.99 10.75
CA THR A 113 1.49 7.49 11.14
C THR A 113 1.04 8.65 10.25
N ALA A 114 1.93 9.61 9.98
CA ALA A 114 1.64 10.72 9.07
C ALA A 114 1.36 10.23 7.64
N LEU A 115 2.11 9.24 7.15
CA LEU A 115 1.90 8.59 5.85
C LEU A 115 0.55 7.88 5.77
N VAL A 116 0.17 7.15 6.82
CA VAL A 116 -1.13 6.45 6.88
C VAL A 116 -2.28 7.48 6.83
N VAL A 117 -2.18 8.57 7.60
CA VAL A 117 -3.19 9.63 7.58
C VAL A 117 -3.30 10.27 6.19
N GLY A 118 -2.16 10.64 5.59
CA GLY A 118 -2.13 11.26 4.26
C GLY A 118 -2.65 10.34 3.15
N THR A 119 -2.26 9.06 3.17
CA THR A 119 -2.70 8.08 2.16
C THR A 119 -4.18 7.76 2.30
N ILE A 120 -4.69 7.59 3.52
CA ILE A 120 -6.13 7.40 3.77
C ILE A 120 -6.92 8.64 3.36
N GLY A 121 -6.45 9.83 3.71
CA GLY A 121 -7.07 11.08 3.28
C GLY A 121 -7.16 11.17 1.76
N GLY A 122 -6.04 10.92 1.06
CA GLY A 122 -6.03 10.89 -0.41
C GLY A 122 -6.99 9.86 -1.00
N VAL A 123 -7.04 8.65 -0.43
CA VAL A 123 -7.97 7.59 -0.86
C VAL A 123 -9.44 8.00 -0.68
N CYS A 124 -9.77 8.65 0.44
CA CYS A 124 -11.13 9.05 0.77
C CYS A 124 -11.60 10.28 -0.03
N PHE A 125 -10.72 11.27 -0.25
CA PHE A 125 -11.12 12.52 -0.91
C PHE A 125 -10.86 12.53 -2.42
N LEU A 126 -9.85 11.80 -2.90
CA LEU A 126 -9.45 11.77 -4.31
C LEU A 126 -9.92 10.49 -5.03
N HIS A 127 -10.74 9.66 -4.38
CA HIS A 127 -11.21 8.36 -4.90
C HIS A 127 -10.04 7.44 -5.35
N GLY A 128 -8.90 7.54 -4.67
CA GLY A 128 -7.73 6.74 -4.96
C GLY A 128 -7.86 5.29 -4.50
N LEU A 129 -6.93 4.43 -4.93
CA LEU A 129 -6.80 3.07 -4.42
C LEU A 129 -5.93 3.06 -3.16
N ALA A 130 -6.31 2.26 -2.17
CA ALA A 130 -5.52 2.03 -0.97
C ALA A 130 -4.33 1.10 -1.26
N ILE A 131 -3.36 1.58 -2.05
CA ILE A 131 -2.11 0.87 -2.37
C ILE A 131 -1.14 0.89 -1.17
N GLY A 132 -1.55 1.57 -0.09
CA GLY A 132 -0.90 1.57 1.21
C GLY A 132 0.25 2.57 1.33
N PRO A 133 0.85 2.65 2.52
CA PRO A 133 1.94 3.59 2.81
C PRO A 133 3.28 3.15 2.20
N LEU A 134 3.37 2.00 1.52
CA LEU A 134 4.60 1.46 0.94
C LEU A 134 5.18 2.36 -0.16
N ILE A 135 4.37 2.66 -1.18
CA ILE A 135 4.83 3.49 -2.30
C ILE A 135 5.08 4.91 -1.82
N ALA A 136 4.18 5.45 -0.99
CA ALA A 136 4.33 6.78 -0.42
C ALA A 136 5.60 6.89 0.44
N GLY A 137 5.88 5.89 1.29
CA GLY A 137 7.11 5.81 2.07
C GLY A 137 8.36 5.72 1.20
N GLY A 138 8.30 5.00 0.09
CA GLY A 138 9.40 4.92 -0.87
C GLY A 138 9.70 6.25 -1.55
N VAL A 139 8.65 6.95 -1.97
CA VAL A 139 8.77 8.29 -2.56
C VAL A 139 9.29 9.29 -1.51
N VAL A 140 8.79 9.25 -0.28
CA VAL A 140 9.29 10.08 0.82
C VAL A 140 10.77 9.79 1.10
N ALA A 141 11.16 8.52 1.17
CA ALA A 141 12.56 8.13 1.36
C ALA A 141 13.45 8.68 0.23
N MET A 142 12.99 8.60 -1.01
CA MET A 142 13.71 9.15 -2.17
C MET A 142 13.84 10.67 -2.10
N ILE A 143 12.76 11.39 -1.73
CA ILE A 143 12.78 12.85 -1.57
C ILE A 143 13.72 13.26 -0.45
N ILE A 144 13.66 12.63 0.73
CA ILE A 144 14.53 12.96 1.86
C ILE A 144 15.99 12.71 1.49
N ASN A 145 16.29 11.58 0.85
CA ASN A 145 17.64 11.28 0.41
C ASN A 145 18.14 12.32 -0.60
N LEU A 146 17.31 12.72 -1.55
CA LEU A 146 17.62 13.76 -2.51
C LEU A 146 17.89 15.11 -1.82
N LEU A 147 17.05 15.52 -0.87
CA LEU A 147 17.22 16.76 -0.11
C LEU A 147 18.49 16.75 0.76
N ASN A 148 18.84 15.61 1.35
CA ASN A 148 20.06 15.47 2.13
C ASN A 148 21.32 15.58 1.26
N ILE A 149 21.28 15.10 0.00
CA ILE A 149 22.37 15.26 -0.97
C ILE A 149 22.62 16.74 -1.30
N PHE A 150 21.58 17.57 -1.34
CA PHE A 150 21.72 19.03 -1.55
C PHE A 150 22.15 19.81 -0.31
N LYS A 151 22.22 19.16 0.85
CA LYS A 151 22.59 19.79 2.13
C LYS A 151 24.03 19.47 2.56
N GLN A 152 24.75 18.65 1.79
CA GLN A 152 26.21 18.48 1.86
C GLN A 152 26.89 19.42 0.87
#